data_AF-A0A4U8QA37-F1
#
_entry.id   AF-A0A4U8QA37-F1
#
_cell.length_a   1.000
_cell.length_b   1.000
_cell.length_c   1.000
_cell.angle_alpha   90.00
_cell.angle_beta   90.00
_cell.angle_gamma   90.00
#
_symmetry.space_group_name_H-M   'P 1'
#
loop_
_entity.id
_entity.type
_entity.pdbx_description
1 polymer ?
#
loop_
_entity_poly.entity_id
_entity_poly.type
_entity_poly.pdbx_seq_one_letter_code
_entity_poly.pdbx_strand_id
1 'polypeptide(L)'
;MPYDDAIIEKMDISVFSQDTIERYRCILQNKSPESAYLKLLTKDFLINLSALKPNKREKYVPTVAGLLIFYQNVLQLLLSQNNNGFAVHKAKNESSKMKIKNALNESLANAVIHADYYGRQGVVIRKKVDSLSISNPGRLLISKEEMLSGGVSDPRNPTIFKMFSKIGIGDRAGSGIGKIIEAWKEQGWEKPIFEVVTDPYRFIIKLETK
;
A
#
# COMPACT_ATOMS: atom_id res chain seq x y z
N MET A 1 6.15 -1.42 -20.33
CA MET A 1 4.87 -1.16 -19.65
C MET A 1 5.01 -1.64 -18.21
N PRO A 2 4.60 -0.85 -17.20
CA PRO A 2 4.58 -1.32 -15.81
C PRO A 2 3.77 -2.61 -15.68
N TYR A 3 4.20 -3.53 -14.80
CA TYR A 3 3.55 -4.83 -14.62
C TYR A 3 2.08 -4.70 -14.23
N ASP A 4 1.83 -3.79 -13.30
CA ASP A 4 0.53 -3.55 -12.69
C ASP A 4 -0.49 -2.95 -13.66
N ASP A 5 -0.04 -2.36 -14.77
CA ASP A 5 -0.91 -1.76 -15.78
C ASP A 5 -1.47 -2.76 -16.80
N ALA A 6 -0.93 -3.99 -16.84
CA ALA A 6 -1.33 -5.01 -17.80
C ALA A 6 -2.78 -5.47 -17.59
N ILE A 7 -3.49 -5.76 -18.69
CA ILE A 7 -4.86 -6.27 -18.68
C ILE A 7 -4.91 -7.80 -18.73
N ILE A 8 -5.92 -8.40 -18.10
CA ILE A 8 -6.14 -9.84 -18.08
C ILE A 8 -7.37 -10.20 -18.91
N GLU A 9 -7.15 -10.46 -20.21
CA GLU A 9 -8.24 -10.64 -21.19
C GLU A 9 -9.16 -11.83 -20.90
N LYS A 10 -8.66 -12.84 -20.19
CA LYS A 10 -9.40 -14.07 -19.87
C LYS A 10 -10.37 -13.90 -18.68
N MET A 11 -10.38 -12.73 -18.04
CA MET A 11 -11.23 -12.44 -16.88
C MET A 11 -12.21 -11.31 -17.19
N ASP A 12 -13.24 -11.20 -16.36
CA ASP A 12 -14.19 -10.10 -16.38
C ASP A 12 -14.39 -9.51 -14.98
N ILE A 13 -15.29 -8.55 -14.87
CA ILE A 13 -15.55 -7.79 -13.64
C ILE A 13 -15.96 -8.68 -12.44
N SER A 14 -16.51 -9.86 -12.67
CA SER A 14 -17.00 -10.76 -11.61
C SER A 14 -15.90 -11.27 -10.68
N VAL A 15 -14.63 -11.16 -11.07
CA VAL A 15 -13.48 -11.53 -10.20
C VAL A 15 -13.34 -10.61 -8.98
N PHE A 16 -13.93 -9.42 -9.02
CA PHE A 16 -13.88 -8.48 -7.92
C PHE A 16 -15.01 -8.75 -6.91
N SER A 17 -14.62 -9.10 -5.68
CA SER A 17 -15.58 -9.28 -4.59
C SER A 17 -16.30 -7.97 -4.24
N GLN A 18 -17.63 -8.06 -4.15
CA GLN A 18 -18.48 -6.93 -3.75
C GLN A 18 -18.11 -6.40 -2.37
N ASP A 19 -17.82 -7.28 -1.41
CA ASP A 19 -17.41 -6.89 -0.06
C ASP A 19 -16.13 -6.06 -0.08
N THR A 20 -15.17 -6.46 -0.91
CA THR A 20 -13.93 -5.70 -1.07
C THR A 20 -14.22 -4.34 -1.68
N ILE A 21 -15.05 -4.26 -2.72
CA ILE A 21 -15.46 -2.99 -3.36
C ILE A 21 -16.11 -2.04 -2.35
N GLU A 22 -17.04 -2.54 -1.53
CA GLU A 22 -17.69 -1.72 -0.50
C GLU A 22 -16.72 -1.24 0.58
N ARG A 23 -15.71 -2.05 0.93
CA ARG A 23 -14.62 -1.58 1.82
C ARG A 23 -13.82 -0.43 1.20
N TYR A 24 -13.47 -0.51 -0.10
CA TYR A 24 -12.81 0.61 -0.79
C TYR A 24 -13.66 1.88 -0.76
N ARG A 25 -14.97 1.76 -0.99
CA ARG A 25 -15.92 2.89 -0.90
C ARG A 25 -15.99 3.46 0.51
N CYS A 26 -16.05 2.61 1.53
CA CYS A 26 -16.07 3.04 2.92
C CYS A 26 -14.79 3.81 3.32
N ILE A 27 -13.60 3.35 2.89
CA ILE A 27 -12.35 4.10 3.10
C ILE A 27 -12.43 5.47 2.42
N LEU A 28 -12.88 5.50 1.16
CA LEU A 28 -13.01 6.74 0.42
C LEU A 28 -14.01 7.69 1.07
N GLN A 29 -15.14 7.18 1.56
CA GLN A 29 -16.14 7.95 2.31
C GLN A 29 -15.53 8.57 3.57
N ASN A 30 -14.75 7.80 4.33
CA ASN A 30 -14.14 8.28 5.57
C ASN A 30 -13.06 9.34 5.33
N LYS A 31 -12.32 9.26 4.21
CA LYS A 31 -11.24 10.20 3.89
C LYS A 31 -11.67 11.38 3.03
N SER A 32 -12.67 11.21 2.19
CA SER A 32 -13.16 12.21 1.25
C SER A 32 -14.68 12.04 1.05
N PRO A 33 -15.48 12.41 2.06
CA PRO A 33 -16.94 12.21 2.06
C PRO A 33 -17.65 12.82 0.85
N GLU A 34 -17.15 13.95 0.36
CA GLU A 34 -17.71 14.70 -0.77
C GLU A 34 -17.21 14.22 -2.14
N SER A 35 -16.48 13.11 -2.17
CA SER A 35 -15.90 12.59 -3.41
C SER A 35 -16.98 12.19 -4.42
N ALA A 36 -16.93 12.79 -5.62
CA ALA A 36 -17.82 12.41 -6.73
C ALA A 36 -17.72 10.92 -7.10
N TYR A 37 -16.59 10.27 -6.79
CA TYR A 37 -16.39 8.84 -7.04
C TYR A 37 -17.33 7.94 -6.24
N LEU A 38 -17.82 8.39 -5.08
CA LEU A 38 -18.73 7.62 -4.24
C LEU A 38 -20.08 7.36 -4.92
N LYS A 39 -20.48 8.23 -5.84
CA LYS A 39 -21.74 8.16 -6.60
C LYS A 39 -21.63 7.29 -7.86
N LEU A 40 -20.43 6.87 -8.25
CA LEU A 40 -20.22 6.06 -9.44
C LEU A 40 -20.78 4.65 -9.26
N LEU A 41 -21.37 4.09 -10.31
CA LEU A 41 -21.69 2.66 -10.39
C LEU A 41 -20.40 1.83 -10.25
N THR A 42 -20.53 0.57 -9.80
CA THR A 42 -19.38 -0.31 -9.52
C THR A 42 -18.39 -0.40 -10.68
N LYS A 43 -18.87 -0.56 -11.91
CA LYS A 43 -18.02 -0.60 -13.10
C LYS A 43 -17.21 0.69 -13.26
N ASP A 44 -17.87 1.85 -13.18
CA ASP A 44 -17.23 3.15 -13.37
C ASP A 44 -16.27 3.49 -12.23
N PHE A 45 -16.60 3.08 -11.00
CA PHE A 45 -15.72 3.17 -9.85
C PHE A 45 -14.42 2.38 -10.07
N LEU A 46 -14.52 1.13 -10.52
CA LEU A 46 -13.36 0.28 -10.82
C LEU A 46 -12.53 0.81 -12.00
N ILE A 47 -13.17 1.34 -13.04
CA ILE A 47 -12.48 2.02 -14.15
C ILE A 47 -11.73 3.24 -13.63
N ASN A 48 -12.37 4.06 -12.80
CA ASN A 48 -11.76 5.26 -12.24
C ASN A 48 -10.54 4.94 -11.38
N LEU A 49 -10.60 3.84 -10.62
CA LEU A 49 -9.47 3.30 -9.87
C LEU A 49 -8.40 2.66 -10.75
N SER A 50 -8.60 2.51 -12.06
CA SER A 50 -7.70 1.77 -12.97
C SER A 50 -7.63 0.26 -12.66
N ALA A 51 -8.64 -0.28 -11.97
CA ALA A 51 -8.82 -1.73 -11.75
C ALA A 51 -9.39 -2.42 -13.00
N LEU A 52 -10.09 -1.68 -13.85
CA LEU A 52 -10.60 -2.12 -15.15
C LEU A 52 -10.07 -1.23 -16.27
N LYS A 53 -9.76 -1.82 -17.42
CA LYS A 53 -9.43 -1.10 -18.66
C LYS A 53 -10.07 -1.78 -19.88
N PRO A 54 -10.37 -1.03 -20.95
CA PRO A 54 -10.84 -1.64 -22.19
C PRO A 54 -9.71 -2.43 -22.84
N ASN A 55 -10.02 -3.61 -23.37
CA ASN A 55 -9.14 -4.32 -24.29
C ASN A 55 -9.30 -3.78 -25.73
N LYS A 56 -8.62 -4.40 -26.70
CA LYS A 56 -8.70 -4.00 -28.12
C LYS A 56 -10.11 -4.12 -28.74
N ARG A 57 -11.04 -4.81 -28.06
CA ARG A 57 -12.43 -4.99 -28.47
C ARG A 57 -13.40 -4.15 -27.63
N GLU A 58 -12.88 -3.14 -26.92
CA GLU A 58 -13.64 -2.26 -26.01
C GLU A 58 -14.32 -2.96 -24.83
N LYS A 59 -14.02 -4.25 -24.59
CA LYS A 59 -14.49 -4.97 -23.41
C LYS A 59 -13.61 -4.57 -22.22
N TYR A 60 -14.24 -4.10 -21.16
CA TYR A 60 -13.56 -3.79 -19.91
C TYR A 60 -13.17 -5.08 -19.18
N VAL A 61 -11.89 -5.22 -18.89
CA VAL A 61 -11.29 -6.39 -18.24
C VAL A 61 -10.39 -5.95 -17.07
N PRO A 62 -10.15 -6.83 -16.08
CA PRO A 62 -9.29 -6.54 -14.94
C PRO A 62 -7.86 -6.16 -15.35
N THR A 63 -7.28 -5.20 -14.64
CA THR A 63 -5.83 -4.98 -14.65
C THR A 63 -5.14 -5.85 -13.59
N VAL A 64 -3.84 -6.08 -13.77
CA VAL A 64 -3.01 -6.74 -12.75
C VAL A 64 -3.05 -5.96 -11.42
N ALA A 65 -2.98 -4.63 -11.46
CA ALA A 65 -3.17 -3.78 -10.28
C ALA A 65 -4.52 -4.06 -9.61
N GLY A 66 -5.61 -4.05 -10.39
CA GLY A 66 -6.95 -4.37 -9.90
C GLY A 66 -6.98 -5.71 -9.19
N LEU A 67 -6.45 -6.76 -9.82
CA LEU A 67 -6.39 -8.09 -9.21
C LEU A 67 -5.55 -8.08 -7.94
N LEU A 68 -4.32 -7.59 -7.95
CA LEU A 68 -3.46 -7.57 -6.75
C LEU A 68 -4.15 -6.87 -5.57
N ILE A 69 -4.78 -5.73 -5.84
CA ILE A 69 -5.29 -4.81 -4.83
C ILE A 69 -6.65 -5.24 -4.29
N PHE A 70 -7.48 -5.89 -5.10
CA PHE A 70 -8.79 -6.42 -4.69
C PHE A 70 -8.78 -7.90 -4.29
N TYR A 71 -7.88 -8.72 -4.85
CA TYR A 71 -7.79 -10.16 -4.58
C TYR A 71 -6.93 -10.46 -3.34
N GLN A 72 -5.79 -9.78 -3.16
CA GLN A 72 -4.88 -10.10 -2.04
C GLN A 72 -5.32 -9.50 -0.70
N ASN A 73 -6.49 -8.86 -0.62
CA ASN A 73 -6.94 -8.20 0.61
C ASN A 73 -5.86 -7.30 1.22
N VAL A 74 -5.02 -6.65 0.39
CA VAL A 74 -3.95 -5.75 0.87
C VAL A 74 -4.54 -4.67 1.77
N LEU A 75 -5.72 -4.17 1.41
CA LEU A 75 -6.50 -3.31 2.29
C LEU A 75 -6.92 -3.96 3.59
N GLN A 76 -7.35 -5.22 3.59
CA GLN A 76 -7.64 -5.91 4.85
C GLN A 76 -6.37 -6.03 5.69
N LEU A 77 -5.19 -6.24 5.11
CA LEU A 77 -3.93 -6.21 5.86
C LEU A 77 -3.68 -4.82 6.45
N LEU A 78 -3.80 -3.76 5.64
CA LEU A 78 -3.73 -2.36 6.10
C LEU A 78 -4.74 -2.09 7.25
N LEU A 79 -5.98 -2.52 7.09
CA LEU A 79 -7.09 -2.25 8.01
C LEU A 79 -7.11 -3.17 9.25
N SER A 80 -6.73 -4.44 9.13
CA SER A 80 -6.74 -5.42 10.24
C SER A 80 -5.55 -5.26 11.18
N GLN A 81 -4.41 -4.79 10.66
CA GLN A 81 -3.28 -4.43 11.52
C GLN A 81 -3.57 -3.16 12.35
N ASN A 82 -4.63 -2.39 12.03
CA ASN A 82 -5.08 -1.27 12.88
C ASN A 82 -5.66 -1.72 14.23
N ASN A 83 -6.06 -3.00 14.39
CA ASN A 83 -6.73 -3.48 15.61
C ASN A 83 -5.93 -4.51 16.44
N ASN A 84 -4.90 -5.17 15.90
CA ASN A 84 -4.27 -6.29 16.60
C ASN A 84 -2.79 -6.03 16.95
N GLY A 85 -2.55 -5.45 18.13
CA GLY A 85 -1.58 -6.00 19.10
C GLY A 85 -0.07 -5.80 18.93
N PHE A 86 0.49 -5.22 17.86
CA PHE A 86 1.96 -4.98 17.82
C PHE A 86 2.34 -3.60 18.41
N ALA A 87 1.90 -2.50 17.79
CA ALA A 87 2.36 -1.15 18.18
C ALA A 87 1.24 -0.21 18.63
N VAL A 88 0.05 -0.28 18.00
CA VAL A 88 -1.04 0.68 18.24
C VAL A 88 -1.46 0.72 19.72
N HIS A 89 -1.59 -0.42 20.39
CA HIS A 89 -2.00 -0.48 21.79
C HIS A 89 -0.95 0.07 22.78
N LYS A 90 0.32 0.14 22.35
CA LYS A 90 1.43 0.67 23.14
C LYS A 90 1.60 2.19 23.00
N ALA A 91 0.86 2.81 22.08
CA ALA A 91 0.96 4.24 21.83
C ALA A 91 0.41 5.05 23.02
N LYS A 92 1.08 6.17 23.34
CA LYS A 92 0.84 6.97 24.56
C LYS A 92 -0.57 7.60 24.65
N ASN A 93 -1.20 7.91 23.51
CA ASN A 93 -2.49 8.58 23.44
C ASN A 93 -3.17 8.33 22.07
N GLU A 94 -4.44 8.74 21.91
CA GLU A 94 -5.21 8.53 20.67
C GLU A 94 -4.58 9.19 19.44
N SER A 95 -4.01 10.38 19.57
CA SER A 95 -3.29 11.04 18.47
C SER A 95 -2.09 10.20 18.02
N SER A 96 -1.33 9.66 18.96
CA SER A 96 -0.22 8.74 18.70
C SER A 96 -0.70 7.45 18.05
N LYS A 97 -1.82 6.87 18.51
CA LYS A 97 -2.42 5.68 17.89
C LYS A 97 -2.70 5.91 16.41
N MET A 98 -3.27 7.07 16.07
CA MET A 98 -3.54 7.44 14.68
C MET A 98 -2.25 7.54 13.86
N LYS A 99 -1.20 8.19 14.38
CA LYS A 99 0.11 8.28 13.71
C LYS A 99 0.74 6.92 13.49
N ILE A 100 0.73 6.05 14.50
CA ILE A 100 1.25 4.68 14.39
C ILE A 100 0.46 3.86 13.36
N LYS A 101 -0.88 3.95 13.36
CA LYS A 101 -1.72 3.32 12.32
C LYS A 101 -1.33 3.80 10.92
N ASN A 102 -1.17 5.11 10.75
CA ASN A 102 -0.77 5.68 9.47
C ASN A 102 0.62 5.24 9.03
N ALA A 103 1.60 5.17 9.95
CA ALA A 103 2.94 4.69 9.67
C ALA A 103 2.96 3.19 9.27
N LEU A 104 2.17 2.35 9.92
CA LEU A 104 2.01 0.94 9.54
C LEU A 104 1.38 0.82 8.14
N ASN A 105 0.36 1.63 7.86
CA ASN A 105 -0.30 1.65 6.55
C ASN A 105 0.65 2.10 5.45
N GLU A 106 1.43 3.14 5.70
CA GLU A 106 2.43 3.65 4.77
C GLU A 106 3.52 2.61 4.49
N SER A 107 3.99 1.91 5.53
CA SER A 107 5.01 0.87 5.41
C SER A 107 4.55 -0.28 4.50
N LEU A 108 3.30 -0.73 4.67
CA LEU A 108 2.72 -1.79 3.85
C LEU A 108 2.38 -1.28 2.43
N ALA A 109 1.84 -0.07 2.30
CA ALA A 109 1.57 0.52 0.99
C ALA A 109 2.86 0.63 0.16
N ASN A 110 3.95 1.13 0.76
CA ASN A 110 5.26 1.23 0.10
C ASN A 110 5.79 -0.14 -0.33
N ALA A 111 5.61 -1.16 0.49
CA ALA A 111 6.02 -2.52 0.12
C ALA A 111 5.28 -3.04 -1.12
N VAL A 112 3.99 -2.76 -1.27
CA VAL A 112 3.19 -3.18 -2.44
C VAL A 112 3.48 -2.30 -3.66
N ILE A 113 3.58 -0.98 -3.48
CA ILE A 113 3.87 -0.04 -4.57
C ILE A 113 5.24 -0.30 -5.21
N HIS A 114 6.26 -0.59 -4.40
CA HIS A 114 7.64 -0.74 -4.89
C HIS A 114 8.08 -2.19 -5.13
N ALA A 115 7.21 -3.18 -4.86
CA ALA A 115 7.49 -4.59 -5.10
C ALA A 115 7.81 -4.88 -6.57
N ASP A 116 8.87 -5.67 -6.79
CA ASP A 116 9.15 -6.29 -8.07
C ASP A 116 8.34 -7.58 -8.25
N TYR A 117 7.21 -7.45 -8.95
CA TYR A 117 6.31 -8.56 -9.25
C TYR A 117 6.76 -9.43 -10.44
N TYR A 118 7.82 -9.04 -11.17
CA TYR A 118 8.43 -9.91 -12.19
C TYR A 118 9.39 -10.92 -11.57
N GLY A 119 9.91 -10.62 -10.38
CA GLY A 119 10.89 -11.44 -9.67
C GLY A 119 10.31 -12.68 -8.99
N ARG A 120 11.21 -13.44 -8.35
CA ARG A 120 10.83 -14.55 -7.47
C ARG A 120 10.55 -14.01 -6.06
N GLN A 121 9.61 -14.64 -5.34
CA GLN A 121 9.14 -14.27 -3.99
C GLN A 121 8.23 -13.04 -3.94
N GLY A 122 7.30 -13.02 -2.98
CA GLY A 122 6.34 -11.92 -2.81
C GLY A 122 6.73 -10.92 -1.72
N VAL A 123 5.79 -10.01 -1.41
CA VAL A 123 5.83 -9.20 -0.19
C VAL A 123 5.69 -10.14 1.01
N VAL A 124 6.60 -10.00 1.99
CA VAL A 124 6.64 -10.82 3.20
C VAL A 124 6.46 -9.92 4.41
N ILE A 125 5.50 -10.26 5.25
CA ILE A 125 5.26 -9.59 6.54
C ILE A 125 5.59 -10.59 7.64
N ARG A 126 6.51 -10.24 8.53
CA ARG A 126 6.80 -11.04 9.74
C ARG A 126 6.50 -10.19 10.96
N LYS A 127 5.60 -10.70 11.80
CA LYS A 127 5.17 -10.05 13.03
C LYS A 127 5.61 -10.89 14.22
N LYS A 128 6.20 -10.23 15.21
CA LYS A 128 6.45 -10.73 16.56
C LYS A 128 5.70 -9.83 17.55
N VAL A 129 5.84 -10.11 18.84
CA VAL A 129 5.23 -9.31 19.92
C VAL A 129 5.70 -7.86 19.85
N ASP A 130 7.02 -7.65 19.73
CA ASP A 130 7.65 -6.33 19.81
C ASP A 130 8.39 -5.92 18.53
N SER A 131 8.18 -6.63 17.42
CA SER A 131 8.73 -6.23 16.12
C SER A 131 7.80 -6.57 14.96
N LEU A 132 7.78 -5.71 13.94
CA LEU A 132 7.20 -5.96 12.63
C LEU A 132 8.26 -5.72 11.57
N SER A 133 8.42 -6.67 10.65
CA SER A 133 9.20 -6.46 9.44
C SER A 133 8.33 -6.65 8.21
N ILE A 134 8.46 -5.73 7.26
CA ILE A 134 7.81 -5.79 5.96
C ILE A 134 8.91 -5.76 4.92
N SER A 135 8.87 -6.70 3.99
CA SER A 135 9.85 -6.80 2.93
C SER A 135 9.21 -6.99 1.59
N ASN A 136 9.63 -6.23 0.58
CA ASN A 136 9.23 -6.42 -0.80
C ASN A 136 10.43 -6.85 -1.67
N PRO A 137 10.18 -7.66 -2.71
CA PRO A 137 11.20 -8.02 -3.68
C PRO A 137 11.62 -6.80 -4.50
N GLY A 138 12.86 -6.83 -4.99
CA GLY A 138 13.42 -5.83 -5.88
C GLY A 138 14.36 -4.85 -5.18
N ARG A 139 15.20 -4.19 -6.00
CA ARG A 139 16.09 -3.11 -5.56
C ARG A 139 15.33 -1.79 -5.38
N LEU A 140 15.90 -0.90 -4.57
CA LEU A 140 15.51 0.51 -4.54
C LEU A 140 15.78 1.14 -5.92
N LEU A 141 14.84 1.98 -6.37
CA LEU A 141 14.95 2.74 -7.63
C LEU A 141 15.57 4.13 -7.42
N ILE A 142 15.58 4.60 -6.18
CA ILE A 142 16.26 5.81 -5.71
C ILE A 142 17.36 5.42 -4.72
N SER A 143 18.29 6.33 -4.44
CA SER A 143 19.29 6.13 -3.40
C SER A 143 18.66 6.02 -2.01
N LYS A 144 19.39 5.44 -1.05
CA LYS A 144 18.94 5.36 0.34
C LYS A 144 18.82 6.75 0.95
N GLU A 145 19.71 7.65 0.55
CA GLU A 145 19.75 9.05 0.95
C GLU A 145 18.49 9.78 0.48
N GLU A 146 18.16 9.72 -0.81
CA GLU A 146 16.93 10.33 -1.37
C GLU A 146 15.67 9.79 -0.70
N MET A 147 15.62 8.47 -0.44
CA MET A 147 14.49 7.84 0.25
C MET A 147 14.31 8.40 1.68
N LEU A 148 15.42 8.62 2.40
CA LEU A 148 15.39 9.12 3.78
C LEU A 148 15.13 10.63 3.84
N SER A 149 15.63 11.40 2.88
CA SER A 149 15.38 12.84 2.75
C SER A 149 13.95 13.15 2.30
N GLY A 150 13.31 12.23 1.57
CA GLY A 150 11.98 12.43 1.00
C GLY A 150 11.98 13.40 -0.19
N GLY A 151 10.79 13.75 -0.69
CA GLY A 151 10.61 14.66 -1.82
C GLY A 151 10.71 14.00 -3.21
N VAL A 152 11.24 12.77 -3.28
CA VAL A 152 11.32 11.97 -4.51
C VAL A 152 10.62 10.63 -4.30
N SER A 153 9.81 10.21 -5.27
CA SER A 153 9.19 8.89 -5.30
C SER A 153 9.21 8.35 -6.73
N ASP A 154 9.83 7.18 -6.91
CA ASP A 154 9.82 6.43 -8.17
C ASP A 154 9.12 5.07 -7.95
N PRO A 155 7.79 4.99 -8.13
CA PRO A 155 7.03 3.78 -7.91
C PRO A 155 7.22 2.78 -9.05
N ARG A 156 7.61 1.55 -8.71
CA ARG A 156 7.68 0.44 -9.67
C ARG A 156 6.28 0.06 -10.21
N ASN A 157 5.25 0.23 -9.39
CA ASN A 157 3.84 -0.01 -9.71
C ASN A 157 3.03 1.30 -9.62
N PRO A 158 3.12 2.17 -10.65
CA PRO A 158 2.48 3.49 -10.65
C PRO A 158 0.94 3.42 -10.72
N THR A 159 0.38 2.37 -11.31
CA THR A 159 -1.08 2.17 -11.33
C THR A 159 -1.57 1.85 -9.93
N ILE A 160 -0.93 0.94 -9.20
CA ILE A 160 -1.19 0.67 -7.78
C ILE A 160 -1.07 1.94 -6.94
N PHE A 161 0.01 2.70 -7.12
CA PHE A 161 0.22 3.97 -6.40
C PHE A 161 -0.92 4.96 -6.66
N LYS A 162 -1.38 5.07 -7.90
CA LYS A 162 -2.54 5.89 -8.28
C LYS A 162 -3.82 5.40 -7.62
N MET A 163 -4.06 4.08 -7.52
CA MET A 163 -5.23 3.52 -6.83
C MET A 163 -5.23 3.93 -5.37
N PHE A 164 -4.11 3.72 -4.67
CA PHE A 164 -3.95 4.08 -3.26
C PHE A 164 -4.14 5.58 -3.03
N SER A 165 -3.52 6.43 -3.87
CA SER A 165 -3.71 7.88 -3.81
C SER A 165 -5.19 8.28 -3.90
N LYS A 166 -5.98 7.62 -4.78
CA LYS A 166 -7.40 7.92 -4.98
C LYS A 166 -8.26 7.62 -3.76
N ILE A 167 -7.82 6.71 -2.90
CA ILE A 167 -8.47 6.39 -1.62
C ILE A 167 -7.70 6.97 -0.42
N GLY A 168 -6.82 7.94 -0.67
CA GLY A 168 -6.06 8.66 0.35
C GLY A 168 -4.99 7.83 1.08
N ILE A 169 -4.50 6.74 0.49
CA ILE A 169 -3.40 5.91 1.02
C ILE A 169 -2.11 6.21 0.23
N GLY A 170 -0.98 6.29 0.92
CA GLY A 170 0.31 6.61 0.28
C GLY A 170 0.44 8.10 -0.01
N ASP A 171 1.51 8.71 0.48
CA ASP A 171 1.74 10.14 0.31
C ASP A 171 2.44 10.45 -1.02
N ARG A 172 1.89 11.38 -1.81
CA ARG A 172 2.44 11.72 -3.12
C ARG A 172 3.77 12.46 -3.09
N ALA A 173 4.11 13.08 -1.95
CA ALA A 173 5.28 13.93 -1.81
C ALA A 173 6.58 13.17 -1.46
N GLY A 174 6.57 11.84 -1.41
CA GLY A 174 7.72 11.06 -0.95
C GLY A 174 8.02 11.23 0.55
N SER A 175 7.07 11.77 1.31
CA SER A 175 7.17 12.04 2.75
C SER A 175 6.89 10.82 3.64
N GLY A 176 6.43 9.71 3.06
CA GLY A 176 5.97 8.53 3.79
C GLY A 176 7.00 7.98 4.78
N ILE A 177 8.25 7.85 4.34
CA ILE A 177 9.36 7.36 5.19
C ILE A 177 9.62 8.30 6.37
N GLY A 178 9.61 9.62 6.14
CA GLY A 178 9.76 10.61 7.20
C GLY A 178 8.66 10.51 8.25
N LYS A 179 7.39 10.36 7.83
CA LYS A 179 6.25 10.18 8.73
C LYS A 179 6.35 8.91 9.59
N ILE A 180 6.87 7.82 9.03
CA ILE A 180 7.11 6.58 9.78
C ILE A 180 8.15 6.80 10.88
N ILE A 181 9.27 7.44 10.52
CA ILE A 181 10.36 7.74 11.47
C ILE A 181 9.87 8.66 12.59
N GLU A 182 9.13 9.72 12.25
CA GLU A 182 8.57 10.68 13.20
C GLU A 182 7.60 9.99 14.18
N ALA A 183 6.68 9.17 13.66
CA ALA A 183 5.70 8.47 14.47
C ALA A 183 6.36 7.55 15.52
N TRP A 184 7.44 6.85 15.15
CA TRP A 184 8.22 6.03 16.10
C TRP A 184 9.01 6.88 17.09
N LYS A 185 9.64 7.96 16.63
CA LYS A 185 10.41 8.89 17.47
C LYS A 185 9.57 9.50 18.58
N GLU A 186 8.34 9.93 18.30
CA GLU A 186 7.42 10.52 19.29
C GLU A 186 7.06 9.54 20.41
N GLN A 187 7.04 8.24 20.11
CA GLN A 187 6.80 7.22 21.13
C GLN A 187 8.05 6.95 21.99
N GLY A 188 9.24 7.36 21.55
CA GLY A 188 10.50 7.02 22.20
C GLY A 188 10.91 5.57 21.97
N TRP A 189 10.41 4.96 20.89
CA TRP A 189 10.79 3.62 20.43
C TRP A 189 12.06 3.67 19.57
N GLU A 190 12.61 2.49 19.30
CA GLU A 190 13.79 2.35 18.44
C GLU A 190 13.52 2.88 17.03
N LYS A 191 14.53 3.54 16.44
CA LYS A 191 14.39 4.11 15.10
C LYS A 191 14.12 3.01 14.08
N PRO A 192 13.15 3.19 13.16
CA PRO A 192 12.93 2.26 12.06
C PRO A 192 14.22 1.95 11.28
N ILE A 193 14.45 0.66 11.00
CA ILE A 193 15.62 0.19 10.26
C ILE A 193 15.21 -0.07 8.81
N PHE A 194 16.00 0.44 7.87
CA PHE A 194 15.83 0.23 6.43
C PHE A 194 17.04 -0.52 5.87
N GLU A 195 16.80 -1.75 5.42
CA GLU A 195 17.83 -2.66 4.90
C GLU A 195 17.60 -2.97 3.42
N VAL A 196 18.69 -3.10 2.68
CA VAL A 196 18.71 -3.58 1.30
C VAL A 196 19.52 -4.87 1.29
N VAL A 197 18.86 -5.96 0.91
CA VAL A 197 19.50 -7.25 0.60
C VAL A 197 19.75 -7.30 -0.90
N THR A 198 20.89 -7.81 -1.34
CA THR A 198 21.31 -7.81 -2.75
C THR A 198 21.13 -9.16 -3.45
N ASP A 199 21.04 -10.27 -2.71
CA ASP A 199 20.80 -11.61 -3.29
C ASP A 199 19.87 -12.48 -2.41
N PRO A 200 18.60 -12.69 -2.81
CA PRO A 200 17.90 -11.93 -3.84
C PRO A 200 17.69 -10.48 -3.40
N TYR A 201 17.50 -9.57 -4.37
CA TYR A 201 17.21 -8.18 -4.05
C TYR A 201 15.92 -8.04 -3.22
N ARG A 202 16.04 -7.44 -2.04
CA ARG A 202 14.90 -7.10 -1.19
C ARG A 202 15.13 -5.77 -0.48
N PHE A 203 14.07 -4.99 -0.37
CA PHE A 203 14.00 -3.91 0.60
C PHE A 203 13.26 -4.41 1.84
N ILE A 204 13.73 -4.01 3.03
CA ILE A 204 13.15 -4.41 4.31
C ILE A 204 13.02 -3.17 5.18
N ILE A 205 11.83 -2.93 5.71
CA ILE A 205 11.61 -2.04 6.86
C ILE A 205 11.39 -2.89 8.09
N LYS A 206 12.10 -2.57 9.18
CA LYS A 206 11.90 -3.15 10.51
C LYS A 206 11.45 -2.06 11.45
N LEU A 207 10.36 -2.35 12.16
CA LEU A 207 9.72 -1.49 13.14
C LEU A 207 9.73 -2.25 14.46
N GLU A 208 10.23 -1.62 15.53
CA GLU A 208 10.33 -2.25 16.85
C GLU A 208 9.63 -1.38 17.89
N THR A 209 9.03 -2.00 18.89
CA THR A 209 8.43 -1.31 20.03
C THR A 209 9.15 -1.71 21.32
N LYS A 210 9.05 -0.86 22.34
CA LYS A 210 9.49 -1.19 23.69
C LYS A 210 8.43 -2.00 24.44
#